data_AF-A0A8S9E1Y3-F1
#
_entry.id   AF-A0A8S9E1Y3-F1
#
_cell.length_a   1.000
_cell.length_b   1.000
_cell.length_c   1.000
_cell.angle_alpha   90.00
_cell.angle_beta   90.00
_cell.angle_gamma   90.00
#
_symmetry.space_group_name_H-M   'P 1'
#
loop_
_entity.id
_entity.type
_entity.pdbx_description
1 polymer ?
#
loop_
_entity_poly.entity_id
_entity_poly.type
_entity_poly.pdbx_seq_one_letter_code
_entity_poly.pdbx_strand_id
1 'polypeptide(L)'
;MQQAHHHGHHHGHHHGHAADSQARLTQALVLTLAFAGVEALGGWWSGSLALLGDAGHMVTDATALGLAAVAARIARKPPSARHTFGLGRADVIAALINGLFMLLIVTAIVVTAVDRLRSPQPVTAGIVMLIAALGLLVNVLVALRLSHGEKTLNTRAALLHVFGDLLGSVATLIAGAVIWFTGWTPIDPILSLLICALILFGSVRLLRDALHVIMEGAPAEIDTREVGGAMAGVRGVLSVHDLHVWTLSSGRTGLSSHVVVPHFNDWDATLGTLRELLHRRFDIDHVTLQPELDAAVSETPHAAAPGEYCHPCADTPEYLGQDGKSRSAW
;
A
#
# COMPACT_ATOMS: atom_id res chain seq x y z
N MET A 1 15.66 -42.42 54.25
CA MET A 1 14.85 -41.27 54.74
C MET A 1 15.63 -40.02 54.36
N GLN A 2 15.20 -39.07 53.52
CA GLN A 2 13.87 -38.54 53.20
C GLN A 2 13.74 -38.14 51.71
N GLN A 3 12.51 -38.15 51.22
CA GLN A 3 12.03 -37.67 49.91
C GLN A 3 11.81 -36.14 49.88
N ALA A 4 11.90 -35.53 48.69
CA ALA A 4 11.11 -34.38 48.22
C ALA A 4 11.27 -34.28 46.68
N HIS A 5 10.31 -34.70 45.84
CA HIS A 5 9.09 -34.04 45.32
C HIS A 5 9.28 -32.86 44.34
N HIS A 6 8.87 -33.13 43.08
CA HIS A 6 8.30 -32.26 42.01
C HIS A 6 9.09 -31.02 41.54
N HIS A 7 9.13 -30.62 40.26
CA HIS A 7 8.05 -30.54 39.28
C HIS A 7 8.54 -30.76 37.84
N GLY A 8 7.81 -31.56 37.07
CA GLY A 8 7.89 -31.56 35.62
C GLY A 8 7.16 -30.34 35.08
N HIS A 9 7.88 -29.45 34.40
CA HIS A 9 7.27 -28.39 33.61
C HIS A 9 6.87 -28.97 32.25
N HIS A 10 5.58 -29.29 32.13
CA HIS A 10 4.89 -29.36 30.85
C HIS A 10 4.95 -27.96 30.21
N HIS A 11 5.75 -27.79 29.16
CA HIS A 11 5.63 -26.65 28.27
C HIS A 11 4.43 -26.88 27.36
N GLY A 12 3.32 -26.20 27.67
CA GLY A 12 2.12 -26.16 26.87
C GLY A 12 2.41 -25.60 25.47
N HIS A 13 1.88 -26.30 24.47
CA HIS A 13 1.96 -25.98 23.06
C HIS A 13 1.24 -24.67 22.71
N HIS A 14 1.97 -23.57 22.53
CA HIS A 14 1.47 -22.31 21.94
C HIS A 14 1.60 -22.25 20.41
N HIS A 15 1.51 -23.39 19.71
CA HIS A 15 1.61 -23.47 18.25
C HIS A 15 0.27 -23.76 17.53
N GLY A 16 -0.83 -23.94 18.28
CA GLY A 16 -2.15 -24.24 17.68
C GLY A 16 -2.92 -23.02 17.16
N HIS A 17 -2.78 -21.86 17.79
CA HIS A 17 -3.69 -20.73 17.55
C HIS A 17 -3.39 -19.94 16.26
N ALA A 18 -2.11 -19.75 15.90
CA ALA A 18 -1.74 -19.06 14.67
C ALA A 18 -2.07 -19.89 13.40
N ALA A 19 -1.84 -21.21 13.46
CA ALA A 19 -2.15 -22.12 12.36
C ALA A 19 -3.66 -22.22 12.10
N ASP A 20 -4.48 -22.23 13.17
CA ASP A 20 -5.93 -22.27 13.08
C ASP A 20 -6.53 -20.96 12.52
N SER A 21 -5.96 -19.79 12.88
CA SER A 21 -6.34 -18.51 12.27
C SER A 21 -6.00 -18.44 10.77
N GLN A 22 -4.84 -18.96 10.37
CA GLN A 22 -4.41 -18.97 8.97
C GLN A 22 -5.23 -19.95 8.11
N ALA A 23 -5.57 -21.12 8.66
CA ALA A 23 -6.44 -22.09 8.00
C ALA A 23 -7.84 -21.51 7.76
N ARG A 24 -8.41 -20.80 8.75
CA ARG A 24 -9.72 -20.13 8.62
C ARG A 24 -9.74 -19.05 7.54
N LEU A 25 -8.69 -18.23 7.45
CA LEU A 25 -8.57 -17.20 6.40
C LEU A 25 -8.45 -17.84 5.01
N THR A 26 -7.66 -18.91 4.88
CA THR A 26 -7.52 -19.64 3.60
C THR A 26 -8.84 -20.27 3.18
N GLN A 27 -9.57 -20.87 4.13
CA GLN A 27 -10.90 -21.45 3.86
C GLN A 27 -11.91 -20.38 3.43
N ALA A 28 -11.95 -19.23 4.11
CA ALA A 28 -12.79 -18.10 3.72
C ALA A 28 -12.48 -17.65 2.29
N LEU A 29 -11.19 -17.48 1.96
CA LEU A 29 -10.77 -17.08 0.62
C LEU A 29 -11.19 -18.09 -0.46
N VAL A 30 -10.97 -19.39 -0.24
CA VAL A 30 -11.36 -20.43 -1.19
C VAL A 30 -12.87 -20.46 -1.40
N LEU A 31 -13.65 -20.28 -0.32
CA LEU A 31 -15.10 -20.24 -0.39
C LEU A 31 -15.61 -19.02 -1.18
N THR A 32 -15.08 -17.84 -0.90
CA THR A 32 -15.39 -16.60 -1.64
C THR A 32 -15.04 -16.75 -3.13
N LEU A 33 -13.87 -17.31 -3.45
CA LEU A 33 -13.45 -17.57 -4.82
C LEU A 33 -14.36 -18.56 -5.57
N ALA A 34 -14.74 -19.65 -4.92
CA ALA A 34 -15.65 -20.63 -5.50
C ALA A 34 -17.02 -19.99 -5.77
N PHE A 35 -17.49 -19.16 -4.84
CA PHE A 35 -18.76 -18.46 -4.98
C PHE A 35 -18.71 -17.37 -6.07
N ALA A 36 -17.58 -16.66 -6.24
CA ALA A 36 -17.39 -15.73 -7.34
C ALA A 36 -17.57 -16.40 -8.72
N GLY A 37 -17.15 -17.66 -8.86
CA GLY A 37 -17.42 -18.45 -10.07
C GLY A 37 -18.92 -18.69 -10.30
N VAL A 38 -19.68 -18.96 -9.24
CA VAL A 38 -21.14 -19.13 -9.30
C VAL A 38 -21.81 -17.83 -9.73
N GLU A 39 -21.38 -16.69 -9.18
CA GLU A 39 -21.92 -15.38 -9.55
C GLU A 39 -21.56 -14.96 -10.96
N ALA A 40 -20.34 -15.24 -11.43
CA ALA A 40 -19.94 -14.95 -12.80
C ALA A 40 -20.81 -15.71 -13.82
N LEU A 41 -20.99 -17.02 -13.60
CA LEU A 41 -21.86 -17.86 -14.44
C LEU A 41 -23.33 -17.44 -14.32
N GLY A 42 -23.76 -17.13 -13.10
CA GLY A 42 -25.09 -16.65 -12.78
C GLY A 42 -25.45 -15.33 -13.44
N GLY A 43 -24.55 -14.36 -13.38
CA GLY A 43 -24.67 -13.04 -14.00
C GLY A 43 -24.71 -13.15 -15.52
N TRP A 44 -23.84 -13.98 -16.10
CA TRP A 44 -23.87 -14.25 -17.54
C TRP A 44 -25.21 -14.86 -17.99
N TRP A 45 -25.69 -15.89 -17.28
CA TRP A 45 -26.91 -16.60 -17.66
C TRP A 45 -28.18 -15.80 -17.38
N SER A 46 -28.26 -15.14 -16.22
CA SER A 46 -29.40 -14.28 -15.87
C SER A 46 -29.42 -12.97 -16.66
N GLY A 47 -28.27 -12.62 -17.26
CA GLY A 47 -28.03 -11.33 -17.86
C GLY A 47 -27.92 -10.21 -16.85
N SER A 48 -27.68 -10.42 -15.55
CA SER A 48 -27.55 -9.33 -14.56
C SER A 48 -26.15 -8.72 -14.52
N LEU A 49 -26.07 -7.39 -14.65
CA LEU A 49 -24.81 -6.67 -14.46
C LEU A 49 -24.41 -6.60 -12.99
N ALA A 50 -25.38 -6.58 -12.07
CA ALA A 50 -25.09 -6.49 -10.64
C ALA A 50 -24.33 -7.74 -10.17
N LEU A 51 -24.77 -8.94 -10.59
CA LEU A 51 -24.05 -10.19 -10.34
C LEU A 51 -22.67 -10.24 -11.00
N LEU A 52 -22.56 -9.77 -12.26
CA LEU A 52 -21.26 -9.72 -12.93
C LEU A 52 -20.30 -8.74 -12.26
N GLY A 53 -20.81 -7.64 -11.69
CA GLY A 53 -20.01 -6.68 -10.95
C GLY A 53 -19.50 -7.19 -9.62
N ASP A 54 -20.36 -7.87 -8.85
CA ASP A 54 -19.98 -8.52 -7.59
C ASP A 54 -18.93 -9.63 -7.84
N ALA A 55 -19.16 -10.46 -8.86
CA ALA A 55 -18.20 -11.46 -9.31
C ALA A 55 -16.86 -10.85 -9.76
N GLY A 56 -16.89 -9.76 -10.54
CA GLY A 56 -15.68 -9.08 -11.03
C GLY A 56 -14.84 -8.48 -9.91
N HIS A 57 -15.48 -7.93 -8.87
CA HIS A 57 -14.81 -7.47 -7.66
C HIS A 57 -14.09 -8.62 -6.94
N MET A 58 -14.81 -9.70 -6.63
CA MET A 58 -14.22 -10.85 -5.92
C MET A 58 -13.07 -11.52 -6.69
N VAL A 59 -13.16 -11.61 -8.03
CA VAL A 59 -12.06 -12.12 -8.87
C VAL A 59 -10.83 -11.23 -8.75
N THR A 60 -11.03 -9.91 -8.69
CA THR A 60 -9.92 -8.97 -8.54
C THR A 60 -9.30 -9.06 -7.15
N ASP A 61 -10.11 -9.19 -6.09
CA ASP A 61 -9.56 -9.38 -4.73
C ASP A 61 -8.75 -10.67 -4.60
N ALA A 62 -9.23 -11.75 -5.20
CA ALA A 62 -8.47 -12.99 -5.25
C ALA A 62 -7.17 -12.85 -6.05
N THR A 63 -7.21 -12.11 -7.16
CA THR A 63 -6.02 -11.79 -7.96
C THR A 63 -5.05 -10.94 -7.13
N ALA A 64 -5.55 -9.95 -6.39
CA ALA A 64 -4.77 -9.11 -5.49
C ALA A 64 -4.05 -9.94 -4.43
N LEU A 65 -4.76 -10.88 -3.79
CA LEU A 65 -4.21 -11.78 -2.79
C LEU A 65 -3.14 -12.71 -3.38
N GLY A 66 -3.40 -13.27 -4.56
CA GLY A 66 -2.43 -14.10 -5.29
C GLY A 66 -1.16 -13.32 -5.64
N LEU A 67 -1.32 -12.13 -6.21
CA LEU A 67 -0.22 -11.24 -6.55
C LEU A 67 0.55 -10.80 -5.30
N ALA A 68 -0.14 -10.46 -4.22
CA ALA A 68 0.48 -10.10 -2.94
C ALA A 68 1.29 -11.26 -2.35
N ALA A 69 0.78 -12.49 -2.42
CA ALA A 69 1.51 -13.67 -1.95
C ALA A 69 2.79 -13.92 -2.77
N VAL A 70 2.72 -13.79 -4.10
CA VAL A 70 3.88 -13.90 -4.99
C VAL A 70 4.87 -12.77 -4.70
N ALA A 71 4.39 -11.53 -4.60
CA ALA A 71 5.20 -10.35 -4.29
C ALA A 71 5.91 -10.51 -2.93
N ALA A 72 5.21 -10.96 -1.89
CA ALA A 72 5.79 -11.22 -0.58
C ALA A 72 6.89 -12.31 -0.64
N ARG A 73 6.71 -13.34 -1.48
CA ARG A 73 7.75 -14.36 -1.70
C ARG A 73 8.96 -13.80 -2.43
N ILE A 74 8.75 -12.88 -3.37
CA ILE A 74 9.82 -12.19 -4.10
C ILE A 74 10.56 -11.21 -3.18
N ALA A 75 9.85 -10.44 -2.37
CA ALA A 75 10.40 -9.43 -1.45
C ALA A 75 11.29 -10.03 -0.36
N ARG A 76 11.09 -11.31 -0.01
CA ARG A 76 11.95 -12.05 0.93
C ARG A 76 13.33 -12.40 0.36
N LYS A 77 13.57 -12.22 -0.94
CA LYS A 77 14.89 -12.49 -1.52
C LYS A 77 15.90 -11.46 -1.03
N PRO A 78 17.11 -11.88 -0.62
CA PRO A 78 18.13 -10.95 -0.16
C PRO A 78 18.55 -9.98 -1.27
N PRO A 79 19.06 -8.78 -0.93
CA PRO A 79 19.63 -7.84 -1.88
C PRO A 79 20.70 -8.48 -2.78
N SER A 80 20.81 -8.00 -4.01
CA SER A 80 21.79 -8.48 -5.00
C SER A 80 22.56 -7.30 -5.58
N ALA A 81 23.69 -7.55 -6.25
CA ALA A 81 24.48 -6.48 -6.88
C ALA A 81 23.68 -5.65 -7.90
N ARG A 82 22.64 -6.22 -8.53
CA ARG A 82 21.74 -5.51 -9.45
C ARG A 82 20.56 -4.83 -8.76
N HIS A 83 20.18 -5.30 -7.57
CA HIS A 83 19.08 -4.77 -6.77
C HIS A 83 19.60 -4.52 -5.35
N THR A 84 20.29 -3.41 -5.16
CA THR A 84 21.05 -3.08 -3.94
C THR A 84 20.16 -2.89 -2.72
N PHE A 85 18.91 -2.45 -2.91
CA PHE A 85 17.88 -2.38 -1.86
C PHE A 85 17.02 -3.65 -1.75
N GLY A 86 17.30 -4.66 -2.58
CA GLY A 86 16.47 -5.87 -2.69
C GLY A 86 15.26 -5.68 -3.58
N LEU A 87 14.31 -6.62 -3.48
CA LEU A 87 13.09 -6.68 -4.30
C LEU A 87 11.85 -6.28 -3.49
N GLY A 88 12.04 -5.41 -2.50
CA GLY A 88 10.98 -4.99 -1.58
C GLY A 88 9.77 -4.41 -2.29
N ARG A 89 9.97 -3.62 -3.34
CA ARG A 89 8.91 -2.94 -4.14
C ARG A 89 8.01 -3.86 -4.98
N ALA A 90 8.24 -5.17 -4.96
CA ALA A 90 7.38 -6.10 -5.69
C ALA A 90 5.92 -6.04 -5.21
N ASP A 91 5.70 -5.68 -3.94
CA ASP A 91 4.39 -5.44 -3.33
C ASP A 91 3.64 -4.24 -3.95
N VAL A 92 4.33 -3.11 -4.12
CA VAL A 92 3.81 -1.89 -4.74
C VAL A 92 3.45 -2.15 -6.20
N ILE A 93 4.31 -2.88 -6.93
CA ILE A 93 4.05 -3.24 -8.32
C ILE A 93 2.82 -4.16 -8.42
N ALA A 94 2.70 -5.15 -7.53
CA ALA A 94 1.52 -6.01 -7.46
C ALA A 94 0.24 -5.20 -7.20
N ALA A 95 0.28 -4.24 -6.27
CA ALA A 95 -0.84 -3.36 -5.98
C ALA A 95 -1.25 -2.49 -7.18
N LEU A 96 -0.29 -1.96 -7.95
CA LEU A 96 -0.55 -1.19 -9.17
C LEU A 96 -1.20 -2.03 -10.27
N ILE A 97 -0.67 -3.23 -10.52
CA ILE A 97 -1.24 -4.16 -11.50
C ILE A 97 -2.69 -4.48 -11.13
N ASN A 98 -2.92 -4.79 -9.85
CA ASN A 98 -4.26 -5.07 -9.35
C ASN A 98 -5.20 -3.86 -9.49
N GLY A 99 -4.76 -2.67 -9.10
CA GLY A 99 -5.54 -1.44 -9.22
C GLY A 99 -5.91 -1.11 -10.67
N LEU A 100 -4.99 -1.33 -11.62
CA LEU A 100 -5.26 -1.14 -13.04
C LEU A 100 -6.25 -2.17 -13.59
N PHE A 101 -6.13 -3.43 -13.17
CA PHE A 101 -7.09 -4.48 -13.54
C PHE A 101 -8.49 -4.18 -13.01
N MET A 102 -8.59 -3.70 -11.76
CA MET A 102 -9.87 -3.28 -11.17
C MET A 102 -10.50 -2.14 -11.96
N LEU A 103 -9.71 -1.14 -12.35
CA LEU A 103 -10.18 -0.01 -13.15
C LEU A 103 -10.72 -0.47 -14.51
N LEU A 104 -10.07 -1.45 -15.15
CA LEU A 104 -10.52 -2.04 -16.40
C LEU A 104 -11.90 -2.70 -16.25
N ILE A 105 -12.08 -3.54 -15.23
CA ILE A 105 -13.35 -4.24 -14.95
C ILE A 105 -14.46 -3.24 -14.64
N VAL A 106 -14.20 -2.28 -13.75
CA VAL A 106 -15.17 -1.23 -13.41
C VAL A 106 -15.57 -0.44 -14.64
N THR A 107 -14.61 -0.04 -15.48
CA THR A 107 -14.90 0.70 -16.72
C THR A 107 -15.77 -0.11 -17.66
N ALA A 108 -15.49 -1.40 -17.85
CA ALA A 108 -16.28 -2.28 -18.70
C ALA A 108 -17.73 -2.41 -18.20
N ILE A 109 -17.93 -2.57 -16.88
CA ILE A 109 -19.26 -2.65 -16.27
C ILE A 109 -20.00 -1.32 -16.40
N VAL A 110 -19.34 -0.19 -16.12
CA VAL A 110 -19.95 1.15 -16.25
C VAL A 110 -20.41 1.41 -17.67
N VAL A 111 -19.57 1.12 -18.68
CA VAL A 111 -19.94 1.27 -20.10
C VAL A 111 -21.16 0.41 -20.43
N THR A 112 -21.18 -0.85 -20.00
CA THR A 112 -22.30 -1.77 -20.24
C THR A 112 -23.56 -1.32 -19.49
N ALA A 113 -23.43 -0.82 -18.27
CA ALA A 113 -24.56 -0.33 -17.48
C ALA A 113 -25.19 0.91 -18.10
N VAL A 114 -24.38 1.85 -18.59
CA VAL A 114 -24.86 3.04 -19.32
C VAL A 114 -25.59 2.64 -20.61
N ASP A 115 -25.08 1.65 -21.34
CA ASP A 115 -25.75 1.14 -22.53
C ASP A 115 -27.12 0.52 -22.20
N ARG A 116 -27.19 -0.27 -21.13
CA ARG A 116 -28.45 -0.88 -20.67
C ARG A 116 -29.46 0.11 -20.09
N LEU A 117 -29.03 1.25 -19.57
CA LEU A 117 -29.94 2.33 -19.20
C LEU A 117 -30.61 2.96 -20.42
N ARG A 118 -29.91 3.00 -21.56
CA ARG A 118 -30.45 3.51 -22.83
C ARG A 118 -31.32 2.47 -23.53
N SER A 119 -30.92 1.20 -23.46
CA SER A 119 -31.59 0.06 -24.10
C SER A 119 -31.81 -1.06 -23.08
N PRO A 120 -32.93 -1.02 -22.32
CA PRO A 120 -33.20 -2.02 -21.28
C PRO A 120 -33.20 -3.45 -21.83
N GLN A 121 -32.44 -4.32 -21.18
CA GLN A 121 -32.36 -5.74 -21.50
C GLN A 121 -33.16 -6.57 -20.50
N PRO A 122 -33.68 -7.74 -20.89
CA PRO A 122 -34.34 -8.64 -19.96
C PRO A 122 -33.32 -9.22 -18.97
N VAL A 123 -33.73 -9.30 -17.69
CA VAL A 123 -32.94 -9.89 -16.61
C VAL A 123 -33.78 -10.97 -15.94
N THR A 124 -33.22 -12.16 -15.75
CA THR A 124 -33.93 -13.29 -15.14
C THR A 124 -33.93 -13.17 -13.63
N ALA A 125 -34.87 -12.39 -13.08
CA ALA A 125 -34.94 -12.02 -11.67
C ALA A 125 -34.85 -13.21 -10.70
N GLY A 126 -35.49 -14.35 -11.02
CA GLY A 126 -35.46 -15.54 -10.16
C GLY A 126 -34.05 -16.10 -9.95
N ILE A 127 -33.23 -16.14 -11.01
CA ILE A 127 -31.83 -16.58 -10.93
C ILE A 127 -31.03 -15.55 -10.13
N VAL A 128 -31.23 -14.26 -10.40
CA VAL A 128 -30.52 -13.17 -9.69
C VAL A 128 -30.76 -13.25 -8.19
N MET A 129 -32.03 -13.34 -7.78
CA MET A 129 -32.40 -13.42 -6.36
C MET A 129 -31.85 -14.67 -5.69
N LEU A 130 -31.90 -15.84 -6.34
CA LEU A 130 -31.39 -17.09 -5.79
C LEU A 130 -29.89 -17.00 -5.52
N ILE A 131 -29.13 -16.51 -6.51
CA ILE A 131 -27.68 -16.40 -6.40
C ILE A 131 -27.30 -15.34 -5.37
N ALA A 132 -27.92 -14.15 -5.41
CA ALA A 132 -27.67 -13.10 -4.44
C ALA A 132 -28.00 -13.54 -2.99
N ALA A 133 -29.08 -14.31 -2.80
CA ALA A 133 -29.43 -14.86 -1.48
C ALA A 133 -28.41 -15.90 -1.00
N LEU A 134 -27.93 -16.77 -1.90
CA LEU A 134 -26.89 -17.74 -1.58
C LEU A 134 -25.57 -17.04 -1.24
N GLY A 135 -25.22 -15.98 -1.96
CA GLY A 135 -24.02 -15.18 -1.72
C GLY A 135 -24.08 -14.44 -0.40
N LEU A 136 -25.22 -13.81 -0.12
CA LEU A 136 -25.48 -13.20 1.17
C LEU A 136 -25.33 -14.22 2.30
N LEU A 137 -25.85 -15.43 2.15
CA LEU A 137 -25.71 -16.51 3.13
C LEU A 137 -24.25 -16.92 3.33
N VAL A 138 -23.49 -17.08 2.24
CA VAL A 138 -22.06 -17.41 2.28
C VAL A 138 -21.27 -16.31 3.01
N ASN A 139 -21.48 -15.05 2.65
CA ASN A 139 -20.80 -13.90 3.26
C ASN A 139 -21.16 -13.76 4.74
N VAL A 140 -22.41 -13.99 5.13
CA VAL A 140 -22.83 -14.02 6.54
C VAL A 140 -22.12 -15.17 7.28
N LEU A 141 -22.04 -16.37 6.68
CA LEU A 141 -21.35 -17.49 7.31
C LEU A 141 -19.85 -17.21 7.50
N VAL A 142 -19.20 -16.60 6.49
CA VAL A 142 -17.80 -16.17 6.57
C VAL A 142 -17.62 -15.12 7.66
N ALA A 143 -18.49 -14.10 7.73
CA ALA A 143 -18.46 -13.07 8.77
C ALA A 143 -18.63 -13.66 10.18
N LEU A 144 -19.54 -14.62 10.35
CA LEU A 144 -19.74 -15.33 11.62
C LEU A 144 -18.51 -16.15 11.99
N ARG A 145 -17.89 -16.85 11.04
CA ARG A 145 -16.66 -17.63 11.28
C ARG A 145 -15.46 -16.75 11.65
N LEU A 146 -15.34 -15.58 11.02
CA LEU A 146 -14.27 -14.62 11.34
C LEU A 146 -14.49 -13.91 12.68
N SER A 147 -15.74 -13.57 13.02
CA SER A 147 -16.07 -12.84 14.26
C SER A 147 -15.89 -13.65 15.54
N HIS A 148 -15.92 -14.98 15.46
CA HIS A 148 -15.61 -15.88 16.59
C HIS A 148 -14.11 -16.11 16.79
N GLY A 149 -13.23 -15.49 15.97
CA GLY A 149 -11.78 -15.61 16.06
C GLY A 149 -11.08 -14.54 16.89
N GLU A 150 -9.75 -14.62 16.96
CA GLU A 150 -8.95 -13.57 17.59
C GLU A 150 -9.08 -12.25 16.84
N LYS A 151 -9.25 -11.15 17.58
CA LYS A 151 -9.38 -9.79 17.03
C LYS A 151 -8.01 -9.25 16.64
N THR A 152 -7.47 -9.74 15.54
CA THR A 152 -6.24 -9.24 14.90
C THR A 152 -6.55 -8.15 13.88
N LEU A 153 -5.55 -7.35 13.50
CA LEU A 153 -5.71 -6.38 12.41
C LEU A 153 -6.13 -7.05 11.10
N ASN A 154 -5.60 -8.24 10.82
CA ASN A 154 -5.92 -9.02 9.61
C ASN A 154 -7.39 -9.50 9.62
N THR A 155 -7.89 -9.99 10.75
CA THR A 155 -9.30 -10.40 10.86
C THR A 155 -10.24 -9.20 10.80
N ARG A 156 -9.86 -8.05 11.35
CA ARG A 156 -10.63 -6.80 11.21
C ARG A 156 -10.68 -6.31 9.76
N ALA A 157 -9.55 -6.35 9.05
CA ALA A 157 -9.47 -6.01 7.64
C ALA A 157 -10.35 -6.96 6.79
N ALA A 158 -10.25 -8.27 7.03
CA ALA A 158 -11.06 -9.26 6.34
C ALA A 158 -12.56 -9.12 6.67
N LEU A 159 -12.95 -8.78 7.90
CA LEU A 159 -14.34 -8.47 8.24
C LEU A 159 -14.86 -7.24 7.49
N LEU A 160 -14.06 -6.17 7.42
CA LEU A 160 -14.45 -4.95 6.68
C LEU A 160 -14.65 -5.23 5.19
N HIS A 161 -13.83 -6.12 4.62
CA HIS A 161 -13.99 -6.60 3.26
C HIS A 161 -15.31 -7.38 3.08
N VAL A 162 -15.59 -8.36 3.95
CA VAL A 162 -16.86 -9.12 3.91
C VAL A 162 -18.08 -8.20 4.06
N PHE A 163 -18.00 -7.12 4.85
CA PHE A 163 -19.08 -6.13 4.91
C PHE A 163 -19.30 -5.39 3.58
N GLY A 164 -18.24 -5.16 2.79
CA GLY A 164 -18.35 -4.65 1.43
C GLY A 164 -19.13 -5.61 0.52
N ASP A 165 -18.77 -6.89 0.54
CA ASP A 165 -19.43 -7.92 -0.27
C ASP A 165 -20.90 -8.12 0.16
N LEU A 166 -21.19 -8.06 1.47
CA LEU A 166 -22.56 -8.09 1.97
C LEU A 166 -23.41 -6.94 1.41
N LEU A 167 -22.85 -5.73 1.30
CA LEU A 167 -23.55 -4.59 0.68
C LEU A 167 -23.81 -4.84 -0.82
N GLY A 168 -22.84 -5.43 -1.53
CA GLY A 168 -22.98 -5.87 -2.92
C GLY A 168 -24.12 -6.87 -3.10
N SER A 169 -24.09 -7.96 -2.33
CA SER A 169 -25.13 -8.99 -2.35
C SER A 169 -26.52 -8.44 -2.00
N VAL A 170 -26.62 -7.52 -1.04
CA VAL A 170 -27.89 -6.85 -0.70
C VAL A 170 -28.39 -5.99 -1.85
N ALA A 171 -27.53 -5.19 -2.48
CA ALA A 171 -27.90 -4.38 -3.65
C ALA A 171 -28.40 -5.27 -4.80
N THR A 172 -27.71 -6.37 -5.10
CA THR A 172 -28.12 -7.33 -6.13
C THR A 172 -29.46 -8.01 -5.79
N LEU A 173 -29.68 -8.35 -4.52
CA LEU A 173 -30.95 -8.93 -4.07
C LEU A 173 -32.11 -7.93 -4.20
N ILE A 174 -31.87 -6.65 -3.89
CA ILE A 174 -32.83 -5.57 -4.10
C ILE A 174 -33.14 -5.40 -5.59
N ALA A 175 -32.13 -5.44 -6.47
CA ALA A 175 -32.32 -5.40 -7.92
C ALA A 175 -33.24 -6.54 -8.38
N GLY A 176 -32.93 -7.78 -7.99
CA GLY A 176 -33.73 -8.95 -8.31
C GLY A 176 -35.17 -8.84 -7.82
N ALA A 177 -35.39 -8.40 -6.58
CA ALA A 177 -36.72 -8.24 -6.00
C ALA A 177 -37.55 -7.18 -6.75
N VAL A 178 -36.97 -6.02 -7.06
CA VAL A 178 -37.66 -4.98 -7.83
C VAL A 178 -38.04 -5.49 -9.21
N ILE A 179 -37.15 -6.19 -9.91
CA ILE A 179 -37.44 -6.75 -11.24
C ILE A 179 -38.54 -7.82 -11.13
N TRP A 180 -38.49 -8.68 -10.11
CA TRP A 180 -39.50 -9.72 -9.92
C TRP A 180 -40.91 -9.16 -9.72
N PHE A 181 -41.06 -8.13 -8.89
CA PHE A 181 -42.39 -7.57 -8.57
C PHE A 181 -42.89 -6.54 -9.57
N THR A 182 -42.00 -5.80 -10.25
CA THR A 182 -42.39 -4.66 -11.11
C THR A 182 -42.04 -4.83 -12.58
N GLY A 183 -41.15 -5.78 -12.91
CA GLY A 183 -40.57 -5.90 -14.25
C GLY A 183 -39.59 -4.77 -14.60
N TRP A 184 -39.28 -3.85 -13.69
CA TRP A 184 -38.43 -2.68 -13.96
C TRP A 184 -36.95 -3.05 -13.99
N THR A 185 -36.47 -3.51 -15.15
CA THR A 185 -35.07 -3.91 -15.37
C THR A 185 -34.00 -2.81 -15.23
N PRO A 186 -34.28 -1.50 -15.38
CA PRO A 186 -33.26 -0.46 -15.16
C PRO A 186 -32.68 -0.38 -13.75
N ILE A 187 -33.31 -0.99 -12.74
CA ILE A 187 -32.71 -1.06 -11.39
C ILE A 187 -31.35 -1.78 -11.37
N ASP A 188 -31.18 -2.81 -12.20
CA ASP A 188 -29.96 -3.62 -12.26
C ASP A 188 -28.73 -2.78 -12.67
N PRO A 189 -28.73 -2.05 -13.80
CA PRO A 189 -27.62 -1.16 -14.13
C PRO A 189 -27.46 0.01 -13.15
N ILE A 190 -28.53 0.53 -12.53
CA ILE A 190 -28.41 1.60 -11.50
C ILE A 190 -27.64 1.09 -10.28
N LEU A 191 -28.02 -0.06 -9.74
CA LEU A 191 -27.34 -0.63 -8.58
C LEU A 191 -25.94 -1.14 -8.94
N SER A 192 -25.73 -1.60 -10.18
CA SER A 192 -24.39 -1.91 -10.69
C SER A 192 -23.49 -0.66 -10.70
N LEU A 193 -23.98 0.50 -11.16
CA LEU A 193 -23.23 1.76 -11.12
C LEU A 193 -22.92 2.20 -9.68
N LEU A 194 -23.83 1.97 -8.74
CA LEU A 194 -23.59 2.22 -7.32
C LEU A 194 -22.44 1.36 -6.79
N ILE A 195 -22.45 0.05 -7.05
CA ILE A 195 -21.38 -0.87 -6.66
C ILE A 195 -20.06 -0.45 -7.32
N CYS A 196 -20.07 -0.16 -8.62
CA CYS A 196 -18.90 0.34 -9.34
C CYS A 196 -18.32 1.62 -8.72
N ALA A 197 -19.15 2.56 -8.27
CA ALA A 197 -18.68 3.79 -7.62
C ALA A 197 -17.96 3.51 -6.30
N LEU A 198 -18.49 2.59 -5.48
CA LEU A 198 -17.87 2.17 -4.22
C LEU A 198 -16.49 1.53 -4.47
N ILE A 199 -16.43 0.61 -5.43
CA ILE A 199 -15.20 -0.07 -5.84
C ILE A 199 -14.18 0.93 -6.39
N LEU A 200 -14.61 1.83 -7.29
CA LEU A 200 -13.75 2.81 -7.94
C LEU A 200 -13.07 3.71 -6.91
N PHE A 201 -13.81 4.14 -5.89
CA PHE A 201 -13.26 4.95 -4.80
C PHE A 201 -12.10 4.23 -4.09
N GLY A 202 -12.30 2.95 -3.73
CA GLY A 202 -11.24 2.14 -3.11
C GLY A 202 -10.03 1.94 -4.02
N SER A 203 -10.29 1.67 -5.30
CA SER A 203 -9.25 1.40 -6.30
C SER A 203 -8.39 2.63 -6.61
N VAL A 204 -9.01 3.80 -6.75
CA VAL A 204 -8.29 5.06 -6.99
C VAL A 204 -7.41 5.43 -5.80
N ARG A 205 -7.87 5.19 -4.57
CA ARG A 205 -7.05 5.42 -3.37
C ARG A 205 -5.83 4.51 -3.37
N LEU A 206 -6.05 3.20 -3.57
CA LEU A 206 -4.94 2.22 -3.64
C LEU A 206 -3.93 2.58 -4.74
N LEU A 207 -4.41 2.97 -5.93
CA LEU A 207 -3.55 3.35 -7.04
C LEU A 207 -2.74 4.60 -6.71
N ARG A 208 -3.36 5.61 -6.10
CA ARG A 208 -2.66 6.82 -5.64
C ARG A 208 -1.56 6.48 -4.64
N ASP A 209 -1.86 5.65 -3.64
CA ASP A 209 -0.91 5.28 -2.60
C ASP A 209 0.29 4.53 -3.20
N ALA A 210 0.03 3.60 -4.14
CA ALA A 210 1.10 2.86 -4.80
C ALA A 210 1.93 3.74 -5.76
N LEU A 211 1.29 4.68 -6.48
CA LEU A 211 2.00 5.66 -7.30
C LEU A 211 2.87 6.60 -6.45
N HIS A 212 2.37 7.03 -5.29
CA HIS A 212 3.13 7.85 -4.34
C HIS A 212 4.42 7.15 -3.90
N VAL A 213 4.36 5.84 -3.62
CA VAL A 213 5.57 5.06 -3.29
C VAL A 213 6.53 4.95 -4.48
N ILE A 214 6.03 4.75 -5.71
CA ILE A 214 6.90 4.73 -6.91
C ILE A 214 7.58 6.09 -7.14
N MET A 215 6.89 7.18 -6.84
CA MET A 215 7.40 8.54 -6.97
C MET A 215 8.34 8.95 -5.83
N GLU A 216 8.84 8.00 -5.04
CA GLU A 216 9.72 8.23 -3.89
C GLU A 216 9.09 9.14 -2.82
N GLY A 217 7.76 9.08 -2.69
CA GLY A 217 7.03 9.86 -1.71
C GLY A 217 7.34 9.47 -0.27
N ALA A 218 7.36 10.47 0.62
CA ALA A 218 7.46 10.26 2.06
C ALA A 218 6.23 9.49 2.58
N PRO A 219 6.39 8.55 3.54
CA PRO A 219 5.26 7.88 4.18
C PRO A 219 4.24 8.88 4.74
N ALA A 220 2.95 8.54 4.67
CA ALA A 220 1.87 9.45 5.07
C ALA A 220 1.89 9.81 6.56
N GLU A 221 2.51 8.95 7.37
CA GLU A 221 2.64 9.10 8.81
C GLU A 221 3.82 10.02 9.22
N ILE A 222 4.71 10.36 8.29
CA ILE A 222 5.93 11.13 8.58
C ILE A 222 5.79 12.56 8.08
N ASP A 223 5.79 13.52 9.01
CA ASP A 223 5.99 14.93 8.69
C ASP A 223 7.49 15.24 8.57
N THR A 224 7.95 15.50 7.35
CA THR A 224 9.35 15.83 7.08
C THR A 224 9.82 17.09 7.82
N ARG A 225 8.92 18.01 8.15
CA ARG A 225 9.26 19.21 8.95
C ARG A 225 9.53 18.85 10.40
N GLU A 226 8.75 17.94 10.96
CA GLU A 226 8.96 17.45 12.32
C GLU A 226 10.30 16.70 12.41
N VAL A 227 10.62 15.87 11.41
CA VAL A 227 11.91 15.16 11.32
C VAL A 227 13.07 16.15 11.27
N GLY A 228 13.03 17.12 10.35
CA GLY A 228 14.07 18.14 10.21
C GLY A 228 14.25 18.97 11.48
N GLY A 229 13.15 19.39 12.11
CA GLY A 229 13.18 20.13 13.38
C GLY A 229 13.75 19.31 14.54
N ALA A 230 13.43 18.02 14.62
CA ALA A 230 13.98 17.12 15.62
C ALA A 230 15.48 16.88 15.43
N MET A 231 15.94 16.72 14.19
CA MET A 231 17.37 16.58 13.87
C MET A 231 18.14 17.87 14.18
N ALA A 232 17.60 19.04 13.83
CA ALA A 232 18.21 20.33 14.14
C ALA A 232 18.28 20.63 15.65
N GLY A 233 17.44 19.98 16.46
CA GLY A 233 17.47 20.09 17.93
C GLY A 233 18.60 19.29 18.60
N VAL A 234 19.34 18.45 17.86
CA VAL A 234 20.44 17.65 18.40
C VAL A 234 21.66 18.53 18.65
N ARG A 235 22.24 18.42 19.85
CA ARG A 235 23.49 19.13 20.20
C ARG A 235 24.59 18.76 19.21
N GLY A 236 25.21 19.78 18.60
CA GLY A 236 26.25 19.60 17.59
C GLY A 236 25.76 19.76 16.14
N VAL A 237 24.45 19.89 15.93
CA VAL A 237 23.86 20.22 14.63
C VAL A 237 23.58 21.72 14.57
N LEU A 238 24.10 22.40 13.56
CA LEU A 238 23.84 23.81 13.28
C LEU A 238 22.61 23.99 12.40
N SER A 239 22.49 23.17 11.36
CA SER A 239 21.34 23.14 10.46
C SER A 239 21.24 21.81 9.72
N VAL A 240 20.06 21.53 9.18
CA VAL A 240 19.75 20.35 8.37
C VAL A 240 19.12 20.84 7.09
N HIS A 241 19.61 20.37 5.94
CA HIS A 241 19.06 20.72 4.64
C HIS A 241 19.12 19.52 3.69
N ASP A 242 18.55 19.69 2.49
CA ASP A 242 18.39 18.61 1.50
C ASP A 242 17.79 17.33 2.11
N LEU A 243 16.78 17.49 2.97
CA LEU A 243 16.15 16.38 3.68
C LEU A 243 15.16 15.65 2.76
N HIS A 244 15.57 14.46 2.32
CA HIS A 244 14.75 13.54 1.54
C HIS A 244 14.32 12.36 2.39
N VAL A 245 13.02 12.08 2.41
CA VAL A 245 12.44 10.92 3.09
C VAL A 245 11.55 10.19 2.08
N TRP A 246 11.74 8.89 1.93
CA TRP A 246 11.01 8.08 0.95
C TRP A 246 10.70 6.68 1.48
N THR A 247 9.73 6.03 0.84
CA THR A 247 9.36 4.65 1.15
C THR A 247 10.19 3.67 0.29
N LEU A 248 11.01 2.81 0.90
CA LEU A 248 11.76 1.78 0.16
C LEU A 248 10.87 0.59 -0.21
N SER A 249 10.10 0.11 0.76
CA SER A 249 9.17 -1.01 0.66
C SER A 249 8.16 -0.97 1.82
N SER A 250 7.19 -1.87 1.86
CA SER A 250 6.29 -1.99 3.02
C SER A 250 7.08 -2.07 4.33
N GLY A 251 6.89 -1.07 5.20
CA GLY A 251 7.52 -0.99 6.52
C GLY A 251 9.02 -0.66 6.53
N ARG A 252 9.58 -0.11 5.43
CA ARG A 252 10.96 0.39 5.42
C ARG A 252 11.02 1.79 4.84
N THR A 253 11.47 2.73 5.66
CA THR A 253 11.65 4.14 5.29
C THR A 253 13.13 4.45 5.11
N GLY A 254 13.43 5.24 4.08
CA GLY A 254 14.75 5.78 3.78
C GLY A 254 14.81 7.26 4.09
N LEU A 255 15.97 7.71 4.55
CA LEU A 255 16.26 9.12 4.76
C LEU A 255 17.67 9.46 4.27
N SER A 256 17.77 10.56 3.53
CA SER A 256 19.02 11.17 3.12
C SER A 256 18.98 12.64 3.46
N SER A 257 20.05 13.18 4.06
CA SER A 257 20.11 14.60 4.40
C SER A 257 21.53 15.09 4.61
N HIS A 258 21.73 16.39 4.41
CA HIS A 258 22.94 17.11 4.73
C HIS A 258 22.81 17.74 6.12
N VAL A 259 23.82 17.54 6.96
CA VAL A 259 23.84 17.97 8.36
C VAL A 259 25.04 18.87 8.58
N VAL A 260 24.78 20.15 8.83
CA VAL A 260 25.85 21.13 9.10
C VAL A 260 26.28 21.01 10.55
N VAL A 261 27.57 20.80 10.77
CA VAL A 261 28.21 20.65 12.07
C VAL A 261 29.34 21.67 12.22
N PRO A 262 29.69 22.09 13.45
CA PRO A 262 30.76 23.08 13.63
C PRO A 262 32.14 22.51 13.29
N HIS A 263 32.39 21.24 13.62
CA HIS A 263 33.65 20.53 13.41
C HIS A 263 33.38 19.06 13.11
N PHE A 264 34.20 18.43 12.26
CA PHE A 264 34.06 16.99 11.95
C PHE A 264 34.47 16.06 13.09
N ASN A 265 35.26 16.54 14.06
CA ASN A 265 35.77 15.70 15.15
C ASN A 265 34.65 15.09 16.01
N ASP A 266 33.49 15.77 16.11
CA ASP A 266 32.34 15.31 16.88
C ASP A 266 31.29 14.57 16.03
N TRP A 267 31.59 14.33 14.75
CA TRP A 267 30.61 13.77 13.81
C TRP A 267 30.12 12.39 14.22
N ASP A 268 31.00 11.46 14.59
CA ASP A 268 30.61 10.09 14.91
C ASP A 268 29.62 10.02 16.09
N ALA A 269 29.84 10.85 17.11
CA ALA A 269 28.94 10.95 18.26
C ALA A 269 27.60 11.60 17.88
N THR A 270 27.64 12.63 17.04
CA THR A 270 26.45 13.33 16.53
C THR A 270 25.62 12.41 15.64
N LEU A 271 26.26 11.67 14.73
CA LEU A 271 25.65 10.69 13.85
C LEU A 271 24.98 9.56 14.63
N GLY A 272 25.63 9.05 15.69
CA GLY A 272 25.03 8.05 16.59
C GLY A 272 23.73 8.55 17.23
N THR A 273 23.75 9.79 17.74
CA THR A 273 22.59 10.44 18.37
C THR A 273 21.45 10.66 17.37
N LEU A 274 21.78 11.13 16.16
CA LEU A 274 20.79 11.34 15.09
C LEU A 274 20.15 10.03 14.65
N ARG A 275 20.94 8.96 14.46
CA ARG A 275 20.43 7.63 14.11
C ARG A 275 19.49 7.08 15.18
N GLU A 276 19.85 7.22 16.45
CA GLU A 276 18.99 6.76 17.55
C GLU A 276 17.69 7.56 17.64
N LEU A 277 17.75 8.88 17.43
CA LEU A 277 16.58 9.75 17.38
C LEU A 277 15.64 9.35 16.22
N LEU A 278 16.20 9.15 15.02
CA LEU A 278 15.45 8.77 13.82
C LEU A 278 14.80 7.39 13.97
N HIS A 279 15.53 6.42 14.52
CA HIS A 279 15.00 5.08 14.80
C HIS A 279 13.89 5.12 15.86
N ARG A 280 14.15 5.71 17.04
CA ARG A 280 13.21 5.64 18.17
C ARG A 280 11.95 6.48 17.99
N ARG A 281 12.05 7.65 17.35
CA ARG A 281 10.92 8.59 17.23
C ARG A 281 10.14 8.40 15.93
N PHE A 282 10.81 8.03 14.85
CA PHE A 282 10.23 8.03 13.50
C PHE A 282 10.30 6.66 12.80
N ASP A 283 10.86 5.61 13.44
CA ASP A 283 11.01 4.27 12.87
C ASP A 283 11.78 4.25 11.53
N ILE A 284 12.79 5.12 11.41
CA ILE A 284 13.63 5.23 10.21
C ILE A 284 14.97 4.53 10.45
N ASP A 285 15.15 3.36 9.84
CA ASP A 285 16.37 2.55 9.95
C ASP A 285 17.41 2.84 8.88
N HIS A 286 16.97 3.15 7.66
CA HIS A 286 17.87 3.33 6.53
C HIS A 286 18.23 4.81 6.35
N VAL A 287 19.33 5.21 6.98
CA VAL A 287 19.72 6.62 7.08
C VAL A 287 21.11 6.86 6.49
N THR A 288 21.19 7.81 5.56
CA THR A 288 22.43 8.38 5.03
C THR A 288 22.49 9.86 5.41
N LEU A 289 23.42 10.25 6.28
CA LEU A 289 23.63 11.64 6.65
C LEU A 289 25.01 12.07 6.18
N GLN A 290 25.07 13.16 5.41
CA GLN A 290 26.32 13.77 4.96
C GLN A 290 26.68 14.93 5.89
N PRO A 291 27.82 14.88 6.59
CA PRO A 291 28.26 16.01 7.40
C PRO A 291 28.82 17.12 6.51
N GLU A 292 28.49 18.36 6.84
CA GLU A 292 29.05 19.56 6.21
C GLU A 292 29.54 20.54 7.26
N LEU A 293 30.50 21.38 6.91
CA LEU A 293 30.92 22.50 7.77
C LEU A 293 30.13 23.74 7.41
N ASP A 294 29.94 24.62 8.39
CA ASP A 294 29.43 25.96 8.12
C ASP A 294 30.34 26.65 7.09
N ALA A 295 29.76 27.21 6.03
CA ALA A 295 30.50 27.86 4.95
C ALA A 295 31.37 29.03 5.46
N ALA A 296 31.04 29.62 6.62
CA ALA A 296 31.87 30.60 7.31
C ALA A 296 33.23 30.05 7.79
N VAL A 297 33.37 28.72 7.93
CA VAL A 297 34.62 28.02 8.29
C VAL A 297 35.41 27.60 7.04
N SER A 298 34.76 27.54 5.87
CA SER A 298 35.35 27.14 4.58
C SER A 298 36.13 28.26 3.89
N GLU A 299 35.94 29.53 4.30
CA GLU A 299 36.85 30.62 3.93
C GLU A 299 38.11 30.60 4.81
N THR A 300 38.92 29.53 4.68
CA THR A 300 40.35 29.72 4.91
C THR A 300 40.85 30.73 3.88
N PRO A 301 41.44 31.87 4.28
CA PRO A 301 42.18 32.70 3.35
C PRO A 301 43.29 31.79 2.83
N HIS A 302 43.26 31.51 1.53
CA HIS A 302 44.43 30.93 0.87
C HIS A 302 45.54 31.97 1.04
N ALA A 303 46.35 31.80 2.09
CA ALA A 303 47.59 32.54 2.25
C ALA A 303 48.42 32.21 1.01
N ALA A 304 48.46 33.15 0.08
CA ALA A 304 49.31 33.07 -1.10
C ALA A 304 50.76 32.91 -0.63
N ALA A 305 51.26 31.68 -0.65
CA ALA A 305 52.69 31.44 -0.60
C ALA A 305 53.27 31.86 -1.96
N PRO A 306 54.25 32.77 -2.01
CA PRO A 306 54.84 33.19 -3.27
C PRO A 306 55.75 32.09 -3.80
N GLY A 307 55.32 31.46 -4.89
CA GLY A 307 56.19 30.69 -5.78
C GLY A 307 56.11 29.18 -5.59
N GLU A 308 55.20 28.53 -6.32
CA GLU A 308 55.48 27.24 -6.94
C GLU A 308 54.56 27.05 -8.15
N TYR A 309 55.14 26.46 -9.20
CA TYR A 309 54.75 26.61 -10.60
C TYR A 309 53.47 25.87 -10.98
N CYS A 310 52.43 26.59 -11.45
CA CYS A 310 51.36 25.99 -12.25
C CYS A 310 51.78 25.95 -13.73
N HIS A 311 51.91 24.75 -14.29
CA HIS A 311 51.97 24.56 -15.74
C HIS A 311 50.58 24.79 -16.37
N PRO A 312 50.49 25.43 -17.55
CA PRO A 312 49.22 25.77 -18.17
C PRO A 312 48.71 24.62 -19.06
N CYS A 313 47.45 24.24 -18.89
CA CYS A 313 46.67 23.68 -20.00
C CYS A 313 45.69 24.76 -20.45
N ALA A 314 46.09 25.46 -21.50
CA ALA A 314 45.18 26.21 -22.36
C ALA A 314 44.30 25.22 -23.13
N ASP A 315 42.99 25.46 -23.13
CA ASP A 315 42.21 25.72 -24.35
C ASP A 315 40.70 25.69 -24.03
N THR A 316 40.14 26.89 -23.94
CA THR A 316 38.73 27.20 -24.26
C THR A 316 38.71 27.83 -25.66
N PRO A 317 37.64 27.66 -26.46
CA PRO A 317 36.47 28.55 -26.35
C PRO A 317 35.15 27.76 -26.52
N GLU A 318 33.94 28.23 -26.18
CA GLU A 318 33.39 29.56 -26.38
C GLU A 318 32.06 29.71 -25.61
N TYR A 319 31.85 30.93 -25.13
CA TYR A 319 30.67 31.47 -24.44
C TYR A 319 29.45 31.63 -25.38
N LEU A 320 28.23 31.59 -24.83
CA LEU A 320 27.36 32.77 -24.65
C LEU A 320 25.90 32.37 -24.33
N GLY A 321 25.35 32.99 -23.29
CA GLY A 321 23.93 32.91 -22.96
C GLY A 321 23.62 33.40 -21.54
N GLN A 322 23.85 34.69 -21.29
CA GLN A 322 23.28 35.39 -20.14
C GLN A 322 21.75 35.37 -20.22
N ASP A 323 21.07 35.12 -19.10
CA ASP A 323 20.13 36.10 -18.55
C ASP A 323 19.66 35.68 -17.16
N GLY A 324 19.73 36.63 -16.23
CA GLY A 324 19.38 36.44 -14.84
C GLY A 324 17.87 36.43 -14.59
N LYS A 325 17.49 35.79 -13.47
CA LYS A 325 16.53 36.29 -12.49
C LYS A 325 16.34 35.24 -11.40
N SER A 326 16.52 35.70 -10.16
CA SER A 326 15.69 35.40 -8.98
C SER A 326 14.99 34.04 -8.95
N ARG A 327 15.34 33.21 -7.94
CA ARG A 327 14.33 32.60 -7.07
C ARG A 327 14.94 31.96 -5.83
N SER A 328 14.35 32.36 -4.71
CA SER A 328 14.26 31.67 -3.41
C SER A 328 13.73 30.23 -3.51
N ALA A 329 13.92 29.49 -2.41
CA ALA A 329 13.39 28.16 -2.03
C ALA A 329 14.30 26.99 -2.48
N TRP A 330 14.67 26.03 -1.64
CA TRP A 330 14.05 25.47 -0.43
C TRP A 330 15.11 25.12 0.61
#